data_AF-B7KFN3-F1
#
_entry.id   AF-B7KFN3-F1
#
_cell.length_a   1.000
_cell.length_b   1.000
_cell.length_c   1.000
_cell.angle_alpha   90.00
_cell.angle_beta   90.00
_cell.angle_gamma   90.00
#
_symmetry.space_group_name_H-M   'P 1'
#
loop_
_entity.id
_entity.type
_entity.pdbx_description
1 polymer ?
#
loop_
_entity_poly.entity_id
_entity_poly.type
_entity_poly.pdbx_seq_one_letter_code
_entity_poly.pdbx_strand_id
1 'polypeptide(L)'
;MVKDLSVEEFCNFWIPKLYGISKGKRGYKKACIEVLSYITQYSPDTCANWVSTRKRKVNPPRILLKYLRLVHQAWLQEEFLMPKTLENLKKDLNLAQNTDI
;
A
#
# COMPACT_ATOMS: atom_id res chain seq x y z
N MET A 1 -12.27 -13.74 -13.81
CA MET A 1 -12.21 -12.26 -13.74
C MET A 1 -11.64 -11.87 -12.38
N VAL A 2 -10.57 -11.08 -12.31
CA VAL A 2 -9.98 -10.63 -11.03
C VAL A 2 -10.94 -9.67 -10.34
N LYS A 3 -11.34 -9.98 -9.10
CA LYS A 3 -12.24 -9.13 -8.29
C LYS A 3 -11.48 -7.89 -7.82
N ASP A 4 -12.07 -6.71 -8.00
CA ASP A 4 -11.50 -5.45 -7.54
C ASP A 4 -11.21 -5.51 -6.02
N LEU A 5 -10.12 -4.89 -5.59
CA LEU A 5 -9.77 -4.68 -4.18
C LEU A 5 -9.63 -3.17 -3.96
N SER A 6 -10.41 -2.59 -3.06
CA SER A 6 -10.33 -1.16 -2.80
C SER A 6 -9.01 -0.79 -2.12
N VAL A 7 -8.59 0.46 -2.29
CA VAL A 7 -7.43 1.03 -1.59
C VAL A 7 -7.56 0.87 -0.08
N GLU A 8 -8.77 1.09 0.45
CA GLU A 8 -9.03 0.98 1.88
C GLU A 8 -8.87 -0.46 2.38
N GLU A 9 -9.46 -1.45 1.69
CA GLU A 9 -9.30 -2.85 2.06
C GLU A 9 -7.84 -3.30 1.98
N PHE A 10 -7.13 -2.92 0.91
CA PHE A 10 -5.72 -3.23 0.74
C PHE A 10 -4.88 -2.67 1.90
N CYS A 11 -5.05 -1.39 2.22
CA CYS A 11 -4.31 -0.75 3.29
C CYS A 11 -4.69 -1.29 4.68
N ASN A 12 -5.95 -1.62 4.91
CA ASN A 12 -6.40 -2.18 6.19
C ASN A 12 -5.73 -3.54 6.47
N PHE A 13 -5.47 -4.31 5.41
CA PHE A 13 -4.83 -5.61 5.53
C PHE A 13 -3.31 -5.50 5.70
N TRP A 14 -2.63 -4.73 4.83
CA TRP A 14 -1.17 -4.76 4.74
C TRP A 14 -0.45 -3.78 5.66
N ILE A 15 -1.02 -2.61 5.93
CA ILE A 15 -0.31 -1.59 6.73
C ILE A 15 -0.05 -2.06 8.18
N PRO A 16 -0.96 -2.76 8.87
CA PRO A 16 -0.65 -3.33 10.18
C PRO A 16 0.50 -4.36 10.13
N LYS A 17 0.58 -5.17 9.08
CA LYS A 17 1.63 -6.19 8.90
C LYS A 17 3.00 -5.59 8.58
N LEU A 18 3.02 -4.51 7.80
CA LEU A 18 4.23 -3.85 7.32
C LEU A 18 4.80 -2.86 8.33
N TYR A 19 3.94 -2.01 8.91
CA TYR A 19 4.35 -0.89 9.77
C TYR A 19 3.97 -1.08 11.24
N GLY A 20 3.14 -2.07 11.60
CA GLY A 20 2.61 -2.19 12.96
C GLY A 20 1.56 -1.13 13.32
N ILE A 21 1.04 -0.39 12.33
CA ILE A 21 0.11 0.73 12.53
C ILE A 21 -1.29 0.34 12.06
N SER A 22 -2.29 0.50 12.93
CA SER A 22 -3.70 0.24 12.61
C SER A 22 -4.44 1.48 12.11
N LYS A 23 -5.56 1.28 11.39
CA LYS A 23 -6.45 2.37 10.94
C LYS A 23 -6.87 3.25 12.12
N GLY A 24 -6.86 4.57 11.91
CA GLY A 24 -7.20 5.56 12.93
C GLY A 24 -6.02 6.01 13.80
N LYS A 25 -4.88 5.32 13.76
CA LYS A 25 -3.65 5.77 14.42
C LYS A 25 -2.91 6.82 13.59
N ARG A 26 -2.17 7.71 14.27
CA ARG A 26 -1.28 8.69 13.62
C ARG A 26 -0.28 7.93 12.74
N GLY A 27 -0.01 8.45 11.54
CA GLY A 27 0.91 7.83 10.58
C GLY A 27 0.28 6.79 9.65
N TYR A 28 -0.88 6.22 9.99
CA TYR A 28 -1.54 5.18 9.15
C TYR A 28 -1.75 5.64 7.70
N LYS A 29 -2.32 6.84 7.51
CA LYS A 29 -2.55 7.41 6.18
C LYS A 29 -1.24 7.63 5.40
N LYS A 30 -0.18 8.04 6.09
CA LYS A 30 1.15 8.25 5.48
C LYS A 30 1.71 6.92 4.98
N ALA A 31 1.65 5.88 5.82
CA ALA A 31 2.08 4.53 5.45
C ALA A 31 1.27 3.97 4.27
N CYS A 32 -0.06 4.23 4.22
CA CYS A 32 -0.88 3.88 3.06
C CYS A 32 -0.34 4.52 1.77
N ILE A 33 -0.04 5.82 1.81
CA ILE A 33 0.44 6.59 0.67
C ILE A 33 1.81 6.08 0.22
N GLU A 34 2.73 5.84 1.15
CA GLU A 34 4.07 5.30 0.87
C GLU A 34 3.99 3.95 0.18
N VAL A 35 3.21 3.00 0.72
CA VAL A 35 3.06 1.67 0.12
C VAL A 35 2.43 1.78 -1.26
N LEU A 36 1.33 2.52 -1.40
CA LEU A 36 0.66 2.67 -2.69
C LEU A 36 1.59 3.29 -3.73
N SER A 37 2.34 4.34 -3.37
CA SER A 37 3.29 4.99 -4.28
C SER A 37 4.39 4.00 -4.69
N TYR A 38 4.94 3.23 -3.76
CA TYR A 38 5.92 2.19 -4.05
C TYR A 38 5.39 1.11 -5.00
N ILE A 39 4.24 0.50 -4.71
CA ILE A 39 3.76 -0.62 -5.54
C ILE A 39 3.15 -0.18 -6.87
N THR A 40 2.64 1.04 -6.98
CA THR A 40 1.93 1.50 -8.18
C THR A 40 2.72 2.49 -9.01
N GLN A 41 3.83 3.01 -8.48
CA GLN A 41 4.69 4.04 -9.09
C GLN A 41 3.98 5.38 -9.36
N TYR A 42 2.75 5.57 -8.85
CA TYR A 42 2.08 6.87 -8.86
C TYR A 42 2.67 7.79 -7.79
N SER A 43 2.57 9.11 -8.02
CA SER A 43 3.07 10.10 -7.06
C SER A 43 2.34 10.00 -5.71
N PRO A 44 3.00 10.37 -4.60
CA PRO A 44 2.38 10.43 -3.28
C PRO A 44 1.11 11.28 -3.26
N ASP A 45 1.06 12.39 -3.99
CA ASP A 45 -0.12 13.26 -4.09
C ASP A 45 -1.31 12.56 -4.76
N THR A 46 -1.05 11.81 -5.83
CA THR A 46 -2.06 10.99 -6.49
C THR A 46 -2.61 9.93 -5.54
N CYS A 47 -1.72 9.25 -4.82
CA CYS A 47 -2.09 8.25 -3.83
C CYS A 47 -2.85 8.87 -2.64
N ALA A 48 -2.47 10.07 -2.22
CA ALA A 48 -3.16 10.81 -1.16
C ALA A 48 -4.61 11.12 -1.52
N ASN A 49 -4.91 11.40 -2.79
CA ASN A 49 -6.28 11.60 -3.26
C ASN A 49 -7.17 10.34 -3.12
N TRP A 50 -6.57 9.14 -3.19
CA TRP A 50 -7.29 7.87 -3.04
C TRP A 50 -7.50 7.46 -1.57
N VAL A 51 -6.53 7.80 -0.71
CA VAL A 51 -6.55 7.51 0.74
C VAL A 51 -7.38 8.55 1.51
N SER A 52 -7.55 9.75 0.95
CA SER A 52 -8.25 10.85 1.61
C SER A 52 -9.72 10.54 1.89
N THR A 53 -10.18 11.09 3.02
CA THR A 53 -11.57 11.06 3.49
C THR A 53 -12.32 12.35 3.15
N ARG A 54 -11.68 13.26 2.40
CA ARG A 54 -12.31 14.53 2.01
C ARG A 54 -13.44 14.28 1.01
N LYS A 55 -14.47 15.15 1.04
CA LYS A 55 -15.70 15.08 0.24
C LYS A 55 -15.49 14.98 -1.28
N ARG A 56 -14.30 15.33 -1.79
CA ARG A 56 -13.89 15.15 -3.20
C ARG A 56 -12.91 14.00 -3.32
N LYS A 57 -13.34 12.79 -2.95
CA LYS A 57 -12.55 11.57 -3.14
C LYS A 57 -12.45 11.31 -4.64
N VAL A 58 -11.24 11.36 -5.19
CA VAL A 58 -11.00 10.91 -6.56
C VAL A 58 -11.00 9.39 -6.52
N ASN A 59 -11.89 8.76 -7.27
CA ASN A 59 -11.90 7.30 -7.36
C ASN A 59 -10.66 6.85 -8.13
N PRO A 60 -9.88 5.91 -7.59
CA PRO A 60 -8.78 5.30 -8.34
C PRO A 60 -9.31 4.62 -9.61
N PRO A 61 -8.51 4.58 -10.70
CA PRO A 61 -8.86 3.84 -11.90
C PRO A 61 -9.19 2.39 -11.58
N ARG A 62 -10.21 1.80 -12.21
CA ARG A 62 -10.61 0.41 -11.95
C ARG A 62 -9.47 -0.59 -12.17
N ILE A 63 -8.58 -0.33 -13.13
CA ILE A 63 -7.40 -1.16 -13.37
C ILE A 63 -6.46 -1.19 -12.15
N LEU A 64 -6.34 -0.08 -11.42
CA LEU A 64 -5.59 -0.02 -10.17
C LEU A 64 -6.18 -0.99 -9.13
N LEU A 65 -7.51 -1.01 -8.98
CA LEU A 65 -8.17 -1.89 -8.01
C LEU A 65 -7.95 -3.38 -8.32
N LYS A 66 -7.86 -3.73 -9.61
CA LYS A 66 -7.49 -5.08 -10.04
C LYS A 66 -6.01 -5.37 -9.78
N TYR A 67 -5.14 -4.40 -10.04
CA TYR A 67 -3.72 -4.52 -9.73
C TYR A 67 -3.48 -4.74 -8.23
N LEU A 68 -4.14 -3.97 -7.36
CA LEU A 68 -4.08 -4.16 -5.91
C LEU A 68 -4.52 -5.57 -5.49
N ARG A 69 -5.53 -6.14 -6.14
CA ARG A 69 -5.93 -7.54 -5.90
C ARG A 69 -4.79 -8.51 -6.24
N LEU A 70 -4.13 -8.32 -7.37
CA LEU A 70 -3.02 -9.17 -7.80
C LEU A 70 -1.84 -9.07 -6.83
N VAL A 71 -1.44 -7.86 -6.43
CA VAL A 71 -0.39 -7.64 -5.42
C VAL A 71 -0.75 -8.31 -4.10
N HIS A 72 -1.99 -8.13 -3.64
CA HIS A 72 -2.46 -8.79 -2.41
C HIS A 72 -2.38 -10.32 -2.50
N GLN A 73 -2.78 -10.92 -3.62
CA GLN A 73 -2.67 -12.37 -3.81
C GLN A 73 -1.21 -12.84 -3.86
N ALA A 74 -0.34 -12.11 -4.55
CA ALA A 74 1.08 -12.43 -4.61
C ALA A 74 1.73 -12.39 -3.22
N TRP A 75 1.51 -11.32 -2.45
CA TRP A 75 2.08 -11.20 -1.11
C TRP A 75 1.48 -12.22 -0.12
N LEU A 76 0.20 -12.60 -0.25
CA LEU A 76 -0.36 -13.70 0.54
C LEU A 76 0.31 -15.03 0.23
N GLN A 77 0.56 -15.32 -1.04
CA GLN A 77 1.26 -16.52 -1.46
C GLN A 77 2.70 -16.53 -0.95
N GLU A 78 3.39 -15.39 -0.99
CA GLU A 78 4.73 -15.25 -0.41
C GLU A 78 4.73 -15.43 1.10
N GLU A 79 3.78 -14.83 1.82
CA GLU A 79 3.64 -15.04 3.27
C GLU A 79 3.47 -16.52 3.62
N PHE A 80 2.78 -17.27 2.76
CA PHE A 80 2.54 -18.70 2.94
C PHE A 80 3.71 -19.60 2.49
N LEU A 81 4.38 -19.26 1.38
CA LEU A 81 5.37 -20.13 0.71
C LEU A 81 6.81 -19.73 0.98
N MET A 82 7.12 -18.42 1.07
CA MET A 82 8.47 -17.86 1.13
C MET A 82 8.50 -16.51 1.89
N PRO A 83 8.65 -16.50 3.22
CA PRO A 83 8.51 -15.29 4.05
C PRO A 83 9.47 -14.12 3.75
N LYS A 84 10.55 -14.36 2.98
CA LYS A 84 11.65 -13.41 2.77
C LYS A 84 11.25 -12.16 1.97
N THR A 85 10.24 -12.20 1.10
CA THR A 85 9.87 -11.03 0.27
C THR A 85 9.22 -9.91 1.09
N LEU A 86 8.35 -10.25 2.05
CA LEU A 86 7.75 -9.24 2.94
C LEU A 86 8.81 -8.58 3.83
N GLU A 87 9.85 -9.31 4.22
CA GLU A 87 10.99 -8.74 4.94
C GLU A 87 11.80 -7.79 4.06
N ASN A 88 12.03 -8.13 2.79
CA ASN A 88 12.69 -7.25 1.83
C ASN A 88 11.85 -6.00 1.56
N LEU A 89 10.53 -6.14 1.41
CA LEU A 89 9.62 -5.02 1.30
C LEU A 89 9.64 -4.14 2.57
N LYS A 90 9.73 -4.70 3.76
CA LYS A 90 9.91 -3.91 4.99
C LYS A 90 11.23 -3.14 4.99
N LYS A 91 12.30 -3.71 4.44
CA LYS A 91 13.59 -3.03 4.26
C LYS A 91 13.51 -1.93 3.20
N ASP A 92 12.82 -2.18 2.09
CA ASP A 92 12.57 -1.19 1.04
C ASP A 92 11.59 -0.12 1.52
N LEU A 93 10.61 -0.41 2.36
CA LEU A 93 9.78 0.65 2.95
C LEU A 93 10.54 1.47 4.02
N ASN A 94 11.78 1.06 4.34
CA ASN A 94 12.86 1.89 4.91
C ASN A 94 13.85 2.38 3.83
N LEU A 95 13.37 2.70 2.62
CA LEU A 95 14.15 3.12 1.45
C LEU A 95 14.99 4.36 1.76
N ALA A 96 16.31 4.17 1.58
CA ALA A 96 17.41 5.12 1.76
C ALA A 96 17.65 5.58 3.22
N GLN A 97 18.55 4.89 3.93
CA GLN A 97 19.45 5.66 4.78
C GLN A 97 20.12 6.71 3.88
N ASN A 98 19.82 7.99 4.11
CA ASN A 98 20.57 9.14 3.59
C ASN A 98 20.87 9.11 2.08
N THR A 99 20.07 9.85 1.31
CA THR A 99 20.64 10.58 0.18
C THR A 99 20.46 12.07 0.47
N ASP A 100 21.51 12.61 1.09
CA ASP A 100 22.00 13.99 1.09
C ASP A 100 21.01 15.13 0.77
N ILE A 101 20.70 15.94 1.80
CA ILE A 101 21.09 17.36 1.99
C ILE A 101 20.44 17.87 3.29
#